data_AF-A0A0C9VYS9-F1
#
_entry.id   AF-A0A0C9VYS9-F1
#
_cell.length_a   1.000
_cell.length_b   1.000
_cell.length_c   1.000
_cell.angle_alpha   90.00
_cell.angle_beta   90.00
_cell.angle_gamma   90.00
#
_symmetry.space_group_name_H-M   'P 1'
#
loop_
_entity.id
_entity.type
_entity.pdbx_description
1 polymer ?
#
loop_
_entity_poly.entity_id
_entity_poly.type
_entity_poly.pdbx_seq_one_letter_code
_entity_poly.pdbx_strand_id
1 'polypeptide(L)'
;ITYCGDGTTLKNVTYESQSANIKDAEGKHIQYSLGIHSAVNHRSETQLAGLEERLESMFDTYNRYQQLQTTSSSPAPATAKPQMFFLKLEGSMTDHAADQKYLDALFEEAKQDTTNALGGLEVWNVLSAAAQKEKKEKVYHDLCHQLGEDDFCQMPLADQKELLRFIAAGCGMHKGLTVIKAGNAALMLWWDQNRLTGPIKLMNKDNKAAAKIGNDAAKQRAEDVSCGGGAKLWDIAGNILRNKDPKKGHQDAFKNWCICHFGYSITFADTSNTQFQSHYDAACDLLINTSHYIDYLKDYKDKKDNCTYTNMEYNFLLGLQDIPIIEELCGLALYGQAVSVSYMRVIQHPMWVIWHPMHEVNALDLCGIHSQVSAFLAKVAADPEILLSPTTDFMTLIVDGQHWAHPEVVF
;
A
#
# COMPACT_ATOMS: atom_id res chain seq x y z
N ILE A 1 -25.38 6.50 -5.54
CA ILE A 1 -24.21 6.48 -6.45
C ILE A 1 -22.99 6.13 -5.60
N THR A 2 -22.10 5.27 -6.05
CA THR A 2 -20.79 5.10 -5.40
C THR A 2 -19.66 5.51 -6.33
N TYR A 3 -18.75 6.34 -5.83
CA TYR A 3 -17.56 6.79 -6.56
C TYR A 3 -16.46 5.73 -6.46
N CYS A 4 -15.66 5.58 -7.51
CA CYS A 4 -14.45 4.79 -7.49
C CYS A 4 -13.37 5.56 -8.24
N GLY A 5 -12.17 5.67 -7.65
CA GLY A 5 -11.08 6.43 -8.22
C GLY A 5 -9.74 5.83 -7.85
N ASP A 6 -8.81 5.84 -8.81
CA ASP A 6 -7.41 5.48 -8.57
C ASP A 6 -6.49 6.40 -9.38
N GLY A 7 -5.32 6.68 -8.82
CA GLY A 7 -4.30 7.56 -9.36
C GLY A 7 -2.98 6.83 -9.58
N THR A 8 -2.39 6.96 -10.77
CA THR A 8 -1.03 6.47 -11.03
C THR A 8 -0.18 7.53 -11.71
N THR A 9 1.15 7.42 -11.59
CA THR A 9 2.09 8.33 -12.24
C THR A 9 2.80 7.62 -13.38
N LEU A 10 2.62 8.11 -14.61
CA LEU A 10 3.33 7.64 -15.80
C LEU A 10 4.22 8.76 -16.35
N LYS A 11 5.53 8.53 -16.38
CA LYS A 11 6.53 9.49 -16.91
C LYS A 11 6.42 10.90 -16.29
N ASN A 12 6.29 10.97 -14.96
CA ASN A 12 6.11 12.22 -14.19
C ASN A 12 4.80 12.97 -14.46
N VAL A 13 3.84 12.35 -15.16
CA VAL A 13 2.48 12.86 -15.32
C VAL A 13 1.56 11.98 -14.49
N THR A 14 0.78 12.61 -13.63
CA THR A 14 -0.22 11.94 -12.81
C THR A 14 -1.47 11.72 -13.65
N TYR A 15 -2.01 10.51 -13.63
CA TYR A 15 -3.26 10.14 -14.28
C TYR A 15 -4.23 9.58 -13.24
N GLU A 16 -5.48 9.97 -13.35
CA GLU A 16 -6.57 9.52 -12.50
C GLU A 16 -7.63 8.84 -13.36
N SER A 17 -7.99 7.62 -12.97
CA SER A 17 -9.12 6.89 -13.51
C SER A 17 -10.27 6.98 -12.52
N GLN A 18 -11.44 7.38 -13.00
CA GLN A 18 -12.61 7.55 -12.16
C GLN A 18 -13.83 6.85 -12.75
N SER A 19 -14.69 6.33 -11.88
CA SER A 19 -15.96 5.73 -12.27
C SER A 19 -17.02 5.97 -11.20
N ALA A 20 -18.28 5.92 -11.63
CA ALA A 20 -19.44 6.01 -10.76
C ALA A 20 -20.31 4.77 -10.96
N ASN A 21 -20.67 4.10 -9.88
CA ASN A 21 -21.55 2.95 -9.92
C ASN A 21 -22.94 3.36 -9.42
N ILE A 22 -23.98 2.87 -10.10
CA ILE A 22 -25.37 3.05 -9.70
C ILE A 22 -26.09 1.71 -9.72
N LYS A 23 -27.22 1.65 -9.03
CA LYS A 23 -28.21 0.57 -9.18
C LYS A 23 -29.39 1.15 -9.97
N ASP A 24 -29.85 0.43 -10.99
CA ASP A 24 -31.10 0.77 -11.67
C ASP A 24 -32.33 0.37 -10.83
N ALA A 25 -33.53 0.64 -11.35
CA ALA A 25 -34.78 0.39 -10.64
C ALA A 25 -35.01 -1.11 -10.36
N GLU A 26 -34.42 -1.97 -11.17
CA GLU A 26 -34.45 -3.42 -11.06
C GLU A 26 -33.33 -3.97 -10.14
N GLY A 27 -32.49 -3.10 -9.59
CA GLY A 27 -31.41 -3.45 -8.67
C GLY A 27 -30.13 -3.95 -9.35
N LYS A 28 -30.03 -3.86 -10.68
CA LYS A 28 -28.82 -4.24 -11.42
C LYS A 28 -27.77 -3.15 -11.29
N HIS A 29 -26.53 -3.59 -11.08
CA HIS A 29 -25.37 -2.72 -11.01
C HIS A 29 -24.95 -2.22 -12.39
N ILE A 30 -24.75 -0.92 -12.51
CA ILE A 30 -24.26 -0.27 -13.73
C ILE A 30 -23.07 0.61 -13.34
N GLN A 31 -21.92 0.37 -13.98
CA GLN A 31 -20.74 1.21 -13.85
C GLN A 31 -20.66 2.19 -15.01
N TYR A 32 -20.52 3.47 -14.68
CA TYR A 32 -20.25 4.54 -15.64
C TYR A 32 -18.81 4.99 -15.48
N SER A 33 -18.08 5.07 -16.58
CA SER A 33 -16.75 5.69 -16.58
C SER A 33 -16.91 7.20 -16.46
N LEU A 34 -16.19 7.80 -15.50
CA LEU A 34 -15.99 9.25 -15.42
C LEU A 34 -14.73 9.69 -16.19
N GLY A 35 -14.06 8.73 -16.86
CA GLY A 35 -12.91 8.92 -17.74
C GLY A 35 -11.56 8.78 -17.05
N ILE A 36 -10.50 8.88 -17.86
CA ILE A 36 -9.10 8.86 -17.41
C ILE A 36 -8.48 10.19 -17.80
N HIS A 37 -7.94 10.92 -16.83
CA HIS A 37 -7.48 12.29 -17.02
C HIS A 37 -6.14 12.53 -16.36
N SER A 38 -5.31 13.39 -16.94
CA SER A 38 -4.11 13.85 -16.26
C SER A 38 -4.46 14.83 -15.14
N ALA A 39 -3.87 14.66 -13.96
CA ALA A 39 -3.98 15.60 -12.86
C ALA A 39 -2.61 16.24 -12.57
N VAL A 40 -2.63 17.42 -11.94
CA VAL A 40 -1.41 18.16 -11.61
C VAL A 40 -0.63 17.45 -10.49
N ASN A 41 -1.34 16.78 -9.57
CA ASN A 41 -0.80 15.98 -8.48
C ASN A 41 -1.90 15.06 -7.91
N HIS A 42 -1.53 14.11 -7.04
CA HIS A 42 -2.43 13.16 -6.38
C HIS A 42 -3.05 13.68 -5.06
N ARG A 43 -3.12 14.99 -4.83
CA ARG A 43 -3.72 15.51 -3.58
C ARG A 43 -5.24 15.52 -3.68
N SER A 44 -5.89 15.27 -2.55
CA SER A 44 -7.34 15.20 -2.40
C SER A 44 -8.07 16.44 -2.95
N GLU A 45 -7.55 17.64 -2.71
CA GLU A 45 -8.18 18.87 -3.21
C GLU A 45 -8.13 18.95 -4.74
N THR A 46 -7.02 18.53 -5.35
CA THR A 46 -6.85 18.50 -6.81
C THR A 46 -7.78 17.45 -7.44
N GLN A 47 -7.93 16.31 -6.77
CA GLN A 47 -8.85 15.23 -7.18
C GLN A 47 -10.31 15.67 -7.16
N LEU A 48 -10.74 16.35 -6.09
CA LEU A 48 -12.10 16.89 -5.98
C LEU A 48 -12.36 17.94 -7.05
N ALA A 49 -11.48 18.95 -7.18
CA ALA A 49 -11.67 20.03 -8.16
C ALA A 49 -11.76 19.48 -9.60
N GLY A 50 -10.90 18.50 -9.94
CA GLY A 50 -10.98 17.84 -11.23
C GLY A 50 -12.29 17.06 -11.41
N LEU A 51 -12.81 16.42 -10.35
CA LEU A 51 -14.10 15.72 -10.41
C LEU A 51 -15.26 16.70 -10.64
N GLU A 52 -15.26 17.84 -9.93
CA GLU A 52 -16.27 18.90 -10.09
C GLU A 52 -16.32 19.43 -11.53
N GLU A 53 -15.16 19.77 -12.12
CA GLU A 53 -15.05 20.23 -13.51
C GLU A 53 -15.61 19.18 -14.51
N ARG A 54 -15.31 17.90 -14.27
CA ARG A 54 -15.81 16.79 -15.10
C ARG A 54 -17.32 16.65 -14.99
N LEU A 55 -17.86 16.69 -13.78
CA LEU A 55 -19.30 16.64 -13.55
C LEU A 55 -20.00 17.83 -14.19
N GLU A 56 -19.44 19.04 -14.09
CA GLU A 56 -19.95 20.23 -14.79
C GLU A 56 -20.05 20.00 -16.30
N SER A 57 -18.97 19.55 -16.93
CA SER A 57 -18.95 19.28 -18.37
C SER A 57 -19.96 18.19 -18.78
N MET A 58 -20.08 17.11 -18.00
CA MET A 58 -21.02 16.01 -18.26
C MET A 58 -22.47 16.48 -18.16
N PHE A 59 -22.81 17.20 -17.09
CA PHE A 59 -24.17 17.70 -16.87
C PHE A 59 -24.53 18.81 -17.87
N ASP A 60 -23.60 19.69 -18.25
CA ASP A 60 -23.83 20.67 -19.31
C ASP A 60 -24.14 19.99 -20.65
N THR A 61 -23.37 18.97 -21.02
CA THR A 61 -23.60 18.18 -22.24
C THR A 61 -24.98 17.50 -22.21
N TYR A 62 -25.33 16.87 -21.07
CA TYR A 62 -26.64 16.26 -20.89
C TYR A 62 -27.78 17.27 -21.00
N ASN A 63 -27.66 18.43 -20.35
CA ASN A 63 -28.68 19.48 -20.38
C ASN A 63 -28.86 20.05 -21.79
N ARG A 64 -27.77 20.30 -22.53
CA ARG A 64 -27.84 20.72 -23.95
C ARG A 64 -28.52 19.67 -24.81
N TYR A 65 -28.22 18.39 -24.61
CA TYR A 65 -28.90 17.30 -25.32
C TYR A 65 -30.41 17.27 -25.03
N GLN A 66 -30.80 17.39 -23.76
CA GLN A 66 -32.23 17.42 -23.38
C GLN A 66 -32.97 18.60 -24.01
N GLN A 67 -32.35 19.78 -24.07
CA GLN A 67 -32.91 20.97 -24.73
C GLN A 67 -33.12 20.78 -26.24
N LEU A 68 -32.25 20.01 -26.90
CA LEU A 68 -32.40 19.69 -28.33
C LEU A 68 -33.51 18.67 -28.60
N GLN A 69 -33.86 17.83 -27.61
CA GLN A 69 -34.91 16.82 -27.72
C GLN A 69 -36.31 17.35 -27.40
N THR A 70 -36.43 18.50 -26.75
CA THR A 70 -37.73 19.11 -26.44
C THR A 70 -38.36 19.74 -27.68
N THR A 71 -39.43 19.12 -28.19
CA THR A 71 -40.34 19.73 -29.18
C THR A 71 -41.31 20.70 -28.50
N SER A 72 -41.88 21.63 -29.27
CA SER A 72 -42.69 22.79 -28.84
C SER A 72 -43.93 22.49 -27.98
N SER A 73 -44.21 21.22 -27.67
CA SER A 73 -45.43 20.74 -27.03
C SER A 73 -45.20 20.00 -25.70
N SER A 74 -43.97 19.99 -25.15
CA SER A 74 -43.71 19.50 -23.78
C SER A 74 -42.88 20.51 -22.95
N PRO A 75 -43.16 20.64 -21.64
CA PRO A 75 -42.38 21.51 -20.76
C PRO A 75 -40.92 21.05 -20.73
N ALA A 76 -39.98 22.00 -20.76
CA ALA A 76 -38.55 21.70 -20.69
C ALA A 76 -38.24 20.93 -19.38
N PRO A 77 -37.49 19.81 -19.44
CA PRO A 77 -37.10 19.09 -18.24
C PRO A 77 -36.24 19.98 -17.33
N ALA A 78 -36.35 19.77 -16.03
CA ALA A 78 -35.55 20.51 -15.05
C ALA A 78 -34.06 20.33 -15.33
N THR A 79 -33.30 21.43 -15.34
CA THR A 79 -31.85 21.42 -15.54
C THR A 79 -31.18 20.58 -14.48
N ALA A 80 -30.49 19.51 -14.89
CA ALA A 80 -29.73 18.67 -13.99
C ALA A 80 -28.50 19.46 -13.50
N LYS A 81 -28.24 19.41 -12.20
CA LYS A 81 -27.14 20.13 -11.56
C LYS A 81 -26.04 19.15 -11.14
N PRO A 82 -24.74 19.46 -11.35
CA PRO A 82 -23.62 18.62 -10.92
C PRO A 82 -23.67 18.26 -9.43
N GLN A 83 -24.17 19.18 -8.60
CA GLN A 83 -24.33 18.99 -7.16
C GLN A 83 -25.24 17.81 -6.80
N MET A 84 -26.13 17.39 -7.72
CA MET A 84 -26.94 16.18 -7.55
C MET A 84 -26.10 14.91 -7.47
N PHE A 85 -24.87 14.92 -8.01
CA PHE A 85 -23.93 13.82 -7.88
C PHE A 85 -23.54 13.62 -6.41
N PHE A 86 -23.10 14.68 -5.73
CA PHE A 86 -22.68 14.63 -4.33
C PHE A 86 -23.85 14.35 -3.38
N LEU A 87 -25.04 14.91 -3.65
CA LEU A 87 -26.25 14.58 -2.88
C LEU A 87 -26.64 13.10 -2.98
N LYS A 88 -26.42 12.49 -4.14
CA LYS A 88 -26.69 11.06 -4.39
C LYS A 88 -25.46 10.18 -4.16
N LEU A 89 -24.35 10.75 -3.69
CA LEU A 89 -23.14 10.02 -3.37
C LEU A 89 -23.35 9.36 -2.02
N GLU A 90 -23.35 8.04 -2.05
CA GLU A 90 -23.59 7.20 -0.88
C GLU A 90 -22.28 6.60 -0.37
N GLY A 91 -21.21 6.63 -1.15
CA GLY A 91 -19.88 6.20 -0.71
C GLY A 91 -18.84 6.22 -1.82
N SER A 92 -17.59 5.94 -1.45
CA SER A 92 -16.42 5.92 -2.32
C SER A 92 -15.65 4.60 -2.18
N MET A 93 -14.95 4.23 -3.24
CA MET A 93 -14.03 3.09 -3.30
C MET A 93 -12.67 3.63 -3.75
N THR A 94 -11.79 3.82 -2.78
CA THR A 94 -10.45 4.38 -2.93
C THR A 94 -9.47 3.57 -2.06
N ASP A 95 -8.17 3.81 -2.19
CA ASP A 95 -7.18 3.19 -1.31
C ASP A 95 -7.21 3.81 0.12
N HIS A 96 -6.48 3.23 1.07
CA HIS A 96 -6.42 3.73 2.45
C HIS A 96 -5.33 4.78 2.70
N ALA A 97 -4.88 5.48 1.66
CA ALA A 97 -3.92 6.55 1.83
C ALA A 97 -4.54 7.76 2.57
N ALA A 98 -3.70 8.55 3.22
CA ALA A 98 -4.15 9.69 4.03
C ALA A 98 -4.88 10.74 3.18
N ASP A 99 -4.42 10.93 1.94
CA ASP A 99 -5.06 11.76 0.93
C ASP A 99 -6.42 11.18 0.49
N GLN A 100 -6.58 9.87 0.34
CA GLN A 100 -7.89 9.32 -0.02
C GLN A 100 -8.91 9.44 1.11
N LYS A 101 -8.49 9.25 2.38
CA LYS A 101 -9.34 9.54 3.54
C LYS A 101 -9.74 11.00 3.62
N TYR A 102 -8.82 11.89 3.26
CA TYR A 102 -9.10 13.31 3.21
C TYR A 102 -10.02 13.68 2.03
N LEU A 103 -9.91 12.99 0.90
CA LEU A 103 -10.84 13.13 -0.23
C LEU A 103 -12.26 12.72 0.17
N ASP A 104 -12.41 11.61 0.89
CA ASP A 104 -13.71 11.18 1.40
C ASP A 104 -14.32 12.22 2.35
N ALA A 105 -13.50 12.82 3.22
CA ALA A 105 -13.96 13.92 4.08
C ALA A 105 -14.38 15.16 3.26
N LEU A 106 -13.67 15.48 2.18
CA LEU A 106 -14.05 16.56 1.27
C LEU A 106 -15.34 16.26 0.50
N PHE A 107 -15.61 15.00 0.14
CA PHE A 107 -16.90 14.62 -0.44
C PHE A 107 -18.06 14.81 0.54
N GLU A 108 -17.86 14.48 1.82
CA GLU A 108 -18.86 14.70 2.85
C GLU A 108 -19.07 16.20 3.12
N GLU A 109 -18.00 16.99 3.13
CA GLU A 109 -18.11 18.46 3.19
C GLU A 109 -18.86 19.03 1.99
N ALA A 110 -18.56 18.59 0.76
CA ALA A 110 -19.27 19.02 -0.45
C ALA A 110 -20.76 18.64 -0.42
N LYS A 111 -21.09 17.46 0.14
CA LYS A 111 -22.47 17.00 0.36
C LYS A 111 -23.17 17.87 1.42
N GLN A 112 -22.49 18.17 2.52
CA GLN A 112 -22.99 19.01 3.60
C GLN A 112 -23.15 20.48 3.17
N ASP A 113 -22.22 21.03 2.39
CA ASP A 113 -22.31 22.38 1.81
C ASP A 113 -23.46 22.48 0.81
N THR A 114 -23.63 21.46 -0.03
CA THR A 114 -24.79 21.36 -0.93
C THR A 114 -26.12 21.28 -0.15
N THR A 115 -26.11 20.62 1.01
CA THR A 115 -27.26 20.52 1.92
C THR A 115 -27.50 21.83 2.68
N ASN A 116 -26.44 22.52 3.11
CA ASN A 116 -26.45 23.78 3.88
C ASN A 116 -26.69 25.02 3.02
N ALA A 117 -26.47 24.96 1.71
CA ALA A 117 -26.93 25.97 0.75
C ALA A 117 -28.47 26.14 0.74
N LEU A 118 -29.19 25.35 1.56
CA LEU A 118 -30.60 25.50 1.92
C LEU A 118 -30.85 26.16 3.30
N GLY A 119 -29.85 26.71 4.04
CA GLY A 119 -30.11 27.17 5.42
C GLY A 119 -29.07 27.94 6.26
N GLY A 120 -28.13 28.72 5.71
CA GLY A 120 -27.58 29.90 6.43
C GLY A 120 -26.11 29.89 6.85
N LEU A 121 -25.33 30.83 6.30
CA LEU A 121 -23.86 30.92 6.24
C LEU A 121 -23.22 31.90 7.25
N GLU A 122 -23.98 32.53 8.13
CA GLU A 122 -23.54 33.79 8.76
C GLU A 122 -22.63 33.65 10.00
N VAL A 123 -22.69 32.52 10.73
CA VAL A 123 -21.86 32.31 11.93
C VAL A 123 -20.45 31.82 11.57
N TRP A 124 -20.29 31.18 10.41
CA TRP A 124 -19.04 30.58 9.95
C TRP A 124 -17.99 31.62 9.56
N ASN A 125 -18.42 32.72 8.92
CA ASN A 125 -17.55 33.73 8.34
C ASN A 125 -16.81 34.64 9.34
N VAL A 126 -17.06 34.50 10.65
CA VAL A 126 -16.46 35.36 11.69
C VAL A 126 -15.17 34.75 12.28
N LEU A 127 -14.89 33.48 12.03
CA LEU A 127 -13.68 32.80 12.52
C LEU A 127 -12.49 33.01 11.56
N SER A 128 -11.26 33.07 12.09
CA SER A 128 -10.05 33.11 11.27
C SER A 128 -9.79 31.75 10.61
N ALA A 129 -9.19 31.72 9.41
CA ALA A 129 -8.97 30.48 8.66
C ALA A 129 -8.19 29.39 9.43
N ALA A 130 -7.24 29.79 10.28
CA ALA A 130 -6.50 28.86 11.14
C ALA A 130 -7.37 28.32 12.29
N ALA A 131 -8.20 29.17 12.92
CA ALA A 131 -9.12 28.76 13.98
C ALA A 131 -10.32 27.96 13.45
N GLN A 132 -10.73 28.18 12.20
CA GLN A 132 -11.72 27.34 11.52
C GLN A 132 -11.18 25.94 11.27
N LYS A 133 -9.92 25.83 10.83
CA LYS A 133 -9.28 24.54 10.51
C LYS A 133 -9.04 23.67 11.75
N GLU A 134 -8.43 24.25 12.79
CA GLU A 134 -8.10 23.51 14.03
C GLU A 134 -9.37 23.06 14.79
N LYS A 135 -10.42 23.88 14.75
CA LYS A 135 -11.70 23.58 15.39
C LYS A 135 -12.56 22.63 14.56
N LYS A 136 -12.43 22.64 13.22
CA LYS A 136 -13.01 21.64 12.31
C LYS A 136 -12.42 20.25 12.58
N GLU A 137 -11.10 20.10 12.53
CA GLU A 137 -10.46 18.78 12.60
C GLU A 137 -10.72 18.06 13.94
N LYS A 138 -10.64 18.80 15.06
CA LYS A 138 -10.79 18.19 16.39
C LYS A 138 -12.24 17.88 16.77
N VAL A 139 -13.17 18.82 16.50
CA VAL A 139 -14.59 18.62 16.85
C VAL A 139 -15.23 17.59 15.92
N TYR A 140 -14.85 17.56 14.63
CA TYR A 140 -15.37 16.57 13.68
C TYR A 140 -14.95 15.14 14.05
N HIS A 141 -13.68 14.92 14.37
CA HIS A 141 -13.19 13.57 14.64
C HIS A 141 -13.74 12.99 15.95
N ASP A 142 -13.86 13.81 17.01
CA ASP A 142 -14.40 13.36 18.29
C ASP A 142 -15.93 13.18 18.23
N LEU A 143 -16.65 14.08 17.55
CA LEU A 143 -18.11 14.05 17.45
C LEU A 143 -18.62 12.96 16.50
N CYS A 144 -17.94 12.70 15.38
CA CYS A 144 -18.31 11.63 14.45
C CYS A 144 -18.13 10.25 15.08
N HIS A 145 -17.12 10.06 15.94
CA HIS A 145 -16.91 8.79 16.62
C HIS A 145 -17.93 8.57 17.74
N GLN A 146 -18.22 9.60 18.54
CA GLN A 146 -19.16 9.49 19.67
C GLN A 146 -20.63 9.43 19.24
N LEU A 147 -21.07 10.32 18.35
CA LEU A 147 -22.47 10.31 17.86
C LEU A 147 -22.75 9.09 16.98
N GLY A 148 -21.79 8.69 16.15
CA GLY A 148 -21.94 7.53 15.28
C GLY A 148 -22.08 6.22 16.05
N GLU A 149 -21.32 6.02 17.12
CA GLU A 149 -21.35 4.81 17.93
C GLU A 149 -22.57 4.78 18.87
N ASP A 150 -22.90 5.90 19.52
CA ASP A 150 -24.06 5.98 20.42
C ASP A 150 -25.40 5.90 19.67
N ASP A 151 -25.55 6.57 18.52
CA ASP A 151 -26.76 6.48 17.69
C ASP A 151 -26.90 5.11 17.04
N PHE A 152 -25.79 4.50 16.57
CA PHE A 152 -25.80 3.14 16.04
C PHE A 152 -26.23 2.12 17.10
N CYS A 153 -25.68 2.20 18.32
CA CYS A 153 -26.07 1.31 19.42
C CYS A 153 -27.53 1.49 19.87
N GLN A 154 -28.10 2.68 19.70
CA GLN A 154 -29.51 2.97 20.05
C GLN A 154 -30.50 2.63 18.94
N MET A 155 -30.04 2.34 17.71
CA MET A 155 -30.92 1.94 16.61
C MET A 155 -31.54 0.55 16.82
N PRO A 156 -32.72 0.29 16.24
CA PRO A 156 -33.27 -1.06 16.16
C PRO A 156 -32.31 -2.02 15.46
N LEU A 157 -32.24 -3.27 15.91
CA LEU A 157 -31.32 -4.29 15.38
C LEU A 157 -31.45 -4.49 13.85
N ALA A 158 -32.62 -4.22 13.27
CA ALA A 158 -32.86 -4.28 11.83
C ALA A 158 -32.12 -3.16 11.07
N ASP A 159 -32.07 -1.96 11.63
CA ASP A 159 -31.43 -0.78 11.03
C ASP A 159 -29.91 -0.79 11.26
N GLN A 160 -29.47 -1.30 12.43
CA GLN A 160 -28.05 -1.61 12.65
C GLN A 160 -27.54 -2.60 11.58
N LYS A 161 -28.32 -3.65 11.28
CA LYS A 161 -28.01 -4.62 10.21
C LYS A 161 -28.03 -3.99 8.82
N GLU A 162 -28.85 -2.97 8.58
CA GLU A 162 -28.93 -2.22 7.33
C GLU A 162 -27.72 -1.29 7.15
N LEU A 163 -27.28 -0.61 8.21
CA LEU A 163 -26.09 0.25 8.21
C LEU A 163 -24.78 -0.53 8.12
N LEU A 164 -24.72 -1.71 8.74
CA LEU A 164 -23.62 -2.67 8.54
C LEU A 164 -23.54 -3.21 7.10
N ARG A 165 -24.49 -2.89 6.21
CA ARG A 165 -24.36 -3.18 4.76
C ARG A 165 -23.30 -2.31 4.08
N PHE A 166 -22.91 -1.18 4.69
CA PHE A 166 -21.72 -0.42 4.28
C PHE A 166 -20.46 -1.09 4.81
N ILE A 167 -19.94 -2.05 4.03
CA ILE A 167 -18.71 -2.74 4.37
C ILE A 167 -17.55 -2.07 3.63
N ALA A 168 -16.84 -1.20 4.33
CA ALA A 168 -15.56 -0.67 3.88
C ALA A 168 -14.47 -1.73 4.10
N ALA A 169 -14.24 -2.58 3.09
CA ALA A 169 -13.28 -3.67 3.22
C ALA A 169 -11.83 -3.25 2.93
N GLY A 170 -11.61 -2.15 2.18
CA GLY A 170 -10.28 -1.75 1.72
C GLY A 170 -9.61 -2.75 0.77
N CYS A 171 -8.46 -2.40 0.21
CA CYS A 171 -7.70 -3.32 -0.66
C CYS A 171 -6.93 -4.36 0.17
N GLY A 172 -7.22 -5.65 -0.04
CA GLY A 172 -6.48 -6.75 0.61
C GLY A 172 -4.98 -6.75 0.30
N MET A 173 -4.58 -6.45 -0.93
CA MET A 173 -3.16 -6.40 -1.32
C MET A 173 -2.39 -5.30 -0.59
N HIS A 174 -3.01 -4.13 -0.42
CA HIS A 174 -2.45 -3.04 0.39
C HIS A 174 -2.36 -3.38 1.88
N LYS A 175 -3.28 -4.18 2.42
CA LYS A 175 -3.17 -4.68 3.81
C LYS A 175 -1.89 -5.51 3.97
N GLY A 176 -1.62 -6.42 3.03
CA GLY A 176 -0.39 -7.21 3.01
C GLY A 176 0.88 -6.34 3.02
N LEU A 177 0.93 -5.32 2.15
CA LEU A 177 2.05 -4.37 2.10
C LEU A 177 2.17 -3.51 3.36
N THR A 178 1.04 -3.10 3.94
CA THR A 178 1.03 -2.29 5.16
C THR A 178 1.64 -3.04 6.34
N VAL A 179 1.46 -4.37 6.42
CA VAL A 179 2.09 -5.20 7.45
C VAL A 179 3.62 -5.15 7.36
N ILE A 180 4.20 -5.16 6.16
CA ILE A 180 5.67 -5.04 6.01
C ILE A 180 6.18 -3.70 6.53
N LYS A 181 5.48 -2.61 6.20
CA LYS A 181 5.83 -1.26 6.69
C LYS A 181 5.74 -1.17 8.22
N ALA A 182 4.65 -1.69 8.79
CA ALA A 182 4.44 -1.71 10.23
C ALA A 182 5.44 -2.64 10.94
N GLY A 183 5.73 -3.80 10.36
CA GLY A 183 6.69 -4.78 10.84
C GLY A 183 8.11 -4.22 10.89
N ASN A 184 8.56 -3.54 9.82
CA ASN A 184 9.86 -2.85 9.82
C ASN A 184 9.93 -1.77 10.90
N ALA A 185 8.87 -0.98 11.10
CA ALA A 185 8.82 0.01 12.18
C ALA A 185 8.89 -0.63 13.58
N ALA A 186 8.19 -1.76 13.77
CA ALA A 186 8.21 -2.51 15.01
C ALA A 186 9.60 -3.12 15.28
N LEU A 187 10.24 -3.73 14.27
CA LEU A 187 11.59 -4.29 14.38
C LEU A 187 12.62 -3.23 14.78
N MET A 188 12.60 -2.07 14.10
CA MET A 188 13.50 -0.96 14.44
C MET A 188 13.36 -0.53 15.91
N LEU A 189 12.14 -0.52 16.45
CA LEU A 189 11.88 -0.16 17.85
C LEU A 189 12.22 -1.30 18.83
N TRP A 190 12.05 -2.55 18.41
CA TRP A 190 12.23 -3.74 19.24
C TRP A 190 13.66 -3.87 19.76
N TRP A 191 14.67 -3.59 18.92
CA TRP A 191 16.07 -3.63 19.32
C TRP A 191 16.36 -2.71 20.52
N ASP A 192 15.90 -1.46 20.44
CA ASP A 192 16.08 -0.46 21.49
C ASP A 192 15.31 -0.83 22.77
N GLN A 193 14.06 -1.28 22.63
CA GLN A 193 13.22 -1.69 23.76
C GLN A 193 13.81 -2.88 24.54
N ASN A 194 14.43 -3.82 23.84
CA ASN A 194 15.05 -5.00 24.43
C ASN A 194 16.52 -4.77 24.82
N ARG A 195 17.06 -3.56 24.59
CA ARG A 195 18.44 -3.18 24.90
C ARG A 195 19.47 -4.10 24.24
N LEU A 196 19.16 -4.57 23.04
CA LEU A 196 20.04 -5.39 22.22
C LEU A 196 20.71 -4.52 21.15
N THR A 197 21.90 -4.92 20.70
CA THR A 197 22.56 -4.24 19.59
C THR A 197 21.80 -4.55 18.30
N GLY A 198 21.12 -3.54 17.77
CA GLY A 198 20.39 -3.66 16.52
C GLY A 198 21.30 -3.62 15.27
N PRO A 199 20.67 -3.66 14.08
CA PRO A 199 21.33 -3.63 12.78
C PRO A 199 22.35 -2.52 12.62
N ILE A 200 23.44 -2.83 11.92
CA ILE A 200 24.40 -1.80 11.51
C ILE A 200 23.73 -0.76 10.60
N LYS A 201 24.15 0.50 10.77
CA LYS A 201 23.75 1.58 9.87
C LYS A 201 24.50 1.45 8.54
N LEU A 202 23.76 1.27 7.44
CA LEU A 202 24.32 1.17 6.09
C LEU A 202 24.48 2.57 5.48
N MET A 203 25.39 3.37 6.05
CA MET A 203 25.59 4.78 5.73
C MET A 203 25.98 5.01 4.26
N ASN A 204 25.36 5.99 3.60
CA ASN A 204 25.81 6.43 2.28
C ASN A 204 27.23 7.05 2.37
N LYS A 205 27.86 7.31 1.22
CA LYS A 205 29.24 7.79 1.14
C LYS A 205 29.48 9.06 1.96
N ASP A 206 28.54 10.00 1.90
CA ASP A 206 28.68 11.31 2.55
C ASP A 206 28.48 11.20 4.06
N ASN A 207 27.47 10.45 4.50
CA ASN A 207 27.23 10.16 5.92
C ASN A 207 28.39 9.38 6.53
N LYS A 208 28.96 8.42 5.78
CA LYS A 208 30.14 7.66 6.23
C LYS A 208 31.36 8.56 6.38
N ALA A 209 31.56 9.53 5.48
CA ALA A 209 32.60 10.53 5.62
C ALA A 209 32.34 11.43 6.83
N ALA A 210 31.11 11.93 6.99
CA ALA A 210 30.71 12.77 8.12
C ALA A 210 30.88 12.06 9.47
N ALA A 211 30.52 10.78 9.58
CA ALA A 211 30.73 9.97 10.77
C ALA A 211 32.21 9.77 11.10
N LYS A 212 33.08 9.67 10.09
CA LYS A 212 34.52 9.42 10.28
C LYS A 212 35.31 10.68 10.64
N ILE A 213 35.09 11.78 9.91
CA ILE A 213 35.93 12.99 9.99
C ILE A 213 35.17 14.27 10.30
N GLY A 214 33.84 14.21 10.44
CA GLY A 214 33.01 15.37 10.76
C GLY A 214 33.18 15.84 12.21
N ASN A 215 32.69 17.06 12.47
CA ASN A 215 32.51 17.54 13.84
C ASN A 215 31.37 16.76 14.54
N ASP A 216 31.22 16.92 15.86
CA ASP A 216 30.26 16.13 16.64
C ASP A 216 28.82 16.27 16.12
N ALA A 217 28.42 17.49 15.69
CA ALA A 217 27.11 17.71 15.08
C ALA A 217 26.93 16.96 13.74
N ALA A 218 27.96 16.90 12.91
CA ALA A 218 27.93 16.17 11.64
C ALA A 218 27.94 14.66 11.85
N LYS A 219 28.65 14.16 12.86
CA LYS A 219 28.63 12.74 13.25
C LYS A 219 27.25 12.33 13.73
N GLN A 220 26.68 13.08 14.69
CA GLN A 220 25.35 12.80 15.22
C GLN A 220 24.30 12.83 14.09
N ARG A 221 24.32 13.86 13.25
CA ARG A 221 23.41 13.93 12.10
C ARG A 221 23.57 12.74 11.16
N ALA A 222 24.80 12.30 10.88
CA ALA A 222 25.04 11.16 10.01
C ALA A 222 24.48 9.85 10.59
N GLU A 223 24.54 9.68 11.91
CA GLU A 223 23.92 8.56 12.62
C GLU A 223 22.40 8.64 12.58
N ASP A 224 21.82 9.81 12.90
CA ASP A 224 20.38 10.02 12.98
C ASP A 224 19.67 9.82 11.64
N VAL A 225 20.26 10.29 10.54
CA VAL A 225 19.64 10.22 9.20
C VAL A 225 19.96 8.93 8.44
N SER A 226 20.86 8.10 8.96
CA SER A 226 21.20 6.83 8.32
C SER A 226 20.27 5.72 8.80
N CYS A 227 19.88 4.85 7.87
CA CYS A 227 19.09 3.66 8.14
C CYS A 227 19.98 2.41 8.09
N GLY A 228 19.59 1.40 8.86
CA GLY A 228 20.12 0.04 8.81
C GLY A 228 18.99 -0.95 8.55
N GLY A 229 19.22 -2.22 8.81
CA GLY A 229 18.17 -3.23 8.81
C GLY A 229 17.90 -3.87 7.44
N GLY A 230 17.07 -4.90 7.46
CA GLY A 230 16.69 -5.69 6.27
C GLY A 230 16.08 -4.83 5.17
N ALA A 231 15.25 -3.85 5.54
CA ALA A 231 14.64 -2.94 4.58
C ALA A 231 15.66 -2.05 3.86
N LYS A 232 16.73 -1.64 4.55
CA LYS A 232 17.79 -0.88 3.89
C LYS A 232 18.66 -1.78 3.02
N LEU A 233 18.88 -3.02 3.45
CA LEU A 233 19.68 -3.99 2.70
C LEU A 233 19.03 -4.34 1.36
N TRP A 234 17.73 -4.69 1.34
CA TRP A 234 17.07 -5.00 0.07
C TRP A 234 17.00 -3.79 -0.88
N ASP A 235 16.99 -2.56 -0.35
CA ASP A 235 16.95 -1.35 -1.17
C ASP A 235 18.30 -1.17 -1.87
N ILE A 236 19.39 -1.40 -1.15
CA ILE A 236 20.73 -1.46 -1.74
C ILE A 236 20.82 -2.60 -2.76
N ALA A 237 20.32 -3.78 -2.43
CA ALA A 237 20.31 -4.93 -3.34
C ALA A 237 19.52 -4.64 -4.62
N GLY A 238 18.35 -4.02 -4.52
CA GLY A 238 17.55 -3.57 -5.66
C GLY A 238 18.28 -2.54 -6.52
N ASN A 239 18.93 -1.56 -5.90
CA ASN A 239 19.74 -0.58 -6.63
C ASN A 239 20.97 -1.17 -7.33
N ILE A 240 21.53 -2.28 -6.83
CA ILE A 240 22.66 -2.98 -7.44
C ILE A 240 22.18 -3.98 -8.49
N LEU A 241 21.29 -4.90 -8.14
CA LEU A 241 20.91 -6.08 -8.91
C LEU A 241 19.66 -5.87 -9.77
N ARG A 242 18.90 -4.79 -9.56
CA ARG A 242 17.69 -4.40 -10.32
C ARG A 242 17.71 -2.92 -10.71
N ASN A 243 18.89 -2.37 -10.97
CA ASN A 243 19.02 -0.98 -11.37
C ASN A 243 18.23 -0.69 -12.65
N LYS A 244 17.50 0.43 -12.69
CA LYS A 244 16.79 0.89 -13.88
C LYS A 244 17.73 1.16 -15.07
N ASP A 245 18.98 1.54 -14.77
CA ASP A 245 20.03 1.72 -15.76
C ASP A 245 20.87 0.43 -15.86
N PRO A 246 20.72 -0.37 -16.93
CA PRO A 246 21.43 -1.63 -17.08
C PRO A 246 22.95 -1.45 -17.18
N LYS A 247 23.45 -0.24 -17.48
CA LYS A 247 24.89 0.03 -17.51
C LYS A 247 25.49 0.27 -16.14
N LYS A 248 24.66 0.64 -15.15
CA LYS A 248 25.10 0.91 -13.77
C LYS A 248 24.81 -0.27 -12.83
N GLY A 249 23.79 -1.06 -13.16
CA GLY A 249 23.44 -2.26 -12.42
C GLY A 249 24.39 -3.43 -12.64
N HIS A 250 24.40 -4.32 -11.67
CA HIS A 250 25.12 -5.58 -11.67
C HIS A 250 24.27 -6.74 -12.20
N GLN A 251 23.00 -6.52 -12.56
CA GLN A 251 22.05 -7.58 -12.90
C GLN A 251 22.61 -8.60 -13.90
N ASP A 252 23.04 -8.13 -15.08
CA ASP A 252 23.53 -9.02 -16.13
C ASP A 252 24.92 -9.58 -15.80
N ALA A 253 25.75 -8.81 -15.10
CA ALA A 253 27.05 -9.27 -14.63
C ALA A 253 26.91 -10.42 -13.62
N PHE A 254 25.97 -10.32 -12.69
CA PHE A 254 25.66 -11.34 -11.70
C PHE A 254 25.06 -12.59 -12.37
N LYS A 255 24.12 -12.42 -13.31
CA LYS A 255 23.56 -13.54 -14.08
C LYS A 255 24.64 -14.31 -14.83
N ASN A 256 25.52 -13.60 -15.53
CA ASN A 256 26.63 -14.21 -16.25
C ASN A 256 27.60 -14.92 -15.28
N TRP A 257 27.88 -14.31 -14.14
CA TRP A 257 28.70 -14.94 -13.10
C TRP A 257 28.07 -16.24 -12.60
N CYS A 258 26.76 -16.27 -12.32
CA CYS A 258 26.04 -17.48 -11.91
C CYS A 258 26.10 -18.57 -12.99
N ILE A 259 25.91 -18.22 -14.27
CA ILE A 259 26.00 -19.18 -15.37
C ILE A 259 27.40 -19.80 -15.44
N CYS A 260 28.45 -19.00 -15.27
CA CYS A 260 29.82 -19.50 -15.28
C CYS A 260 30.17 -20.41 -14.09
N HIS A 261 29.60 -20.16 -12.90
CA HIS A 261 29.94 -20.90 -11.68
C HIS A 261 29.02 -22.10 -11.41
N PHE A 262 27.74 -21.97 -11.74
CA PHE A 262 26.70 -22.96 -11.40
C PHE A 262 25.97 -23.54 -12.61
N GLY A 263 26.14 -22.98 -13.81
CA GLY A 263 25.48 -23.43 -15.03
C GLY A 263 24.03 -22.92 -15.21
N TYR A 264 23.54 -22.07 -14.30
CA TYR A 264 22.22 -21.44 -14.39
C TYR A 264 22.27 -19.99 -13.89
N SER A 265 21.29 -19.17 -14.29
CA SER A 265 21.20 -17.77 -13.88
C SER A 265 20.27 -17.59 -12.69
N ILE A 266 20.69 -16.78 -11.72
CA ILE A 266 19.83 -16.31 -10.63
C ILE A 266 19.39 -14.88 -10.94
N THR A 267 18.12 -14.57 -10.73
CA THR A 267 17.58 -13.22 -10.90
C THR A 267 17.02 -12.75 -9.58
N PHE A 268 17.58 -11.67 -9.02
CA PHE A 268 17.09 -11.07 -7.78
C PHE A 268 15.62 -10.65 -7.88
N ALA A 269 14.86 -10.70 -6.80
CA ALA A 269 13.48 -10.29 -6.73
C ALA A 269 13.31 -8.83 -7.19
N ASP A 270 12.12 -8.50 -7.71
CA ASP A 270 11.80 -7.10 -7.94
C ASP A 270 11.70 -6.39 -6.58
N THR A 271 12.06 -5.10 -6.54
CA THR A 271 11.96 -4.23 -5.36
C THR A 271 11.17 -2.96 -5.69
N SER A 272 10.48 -2.93 -6.83
CA SER A 272 9.65 -1.79 -7.23
C SER A 272 8.37 -1.69 -6.39
N ASN A 273 8.08 -0.46 -5.92
CA ASN A 273 6.97 -0.15 -4.99
C ASN A 273 5.55 -0.49 -5.50
N THR A 274 5.39 -1.00 -6.72
CA THR A 274 4.08 -1.35 -7.29
C THR A 274 3.70 -2.81 -7.11
N GLN A 275 4.64 -3.70 -6.75
CA GLN A 275 4.33 -5.10 -6.49
C GLN A 275 4.34 -5.37 -4.97
N PHE A 276 3.17 -5.66 -4.41
CA PHE A 276 2.97 -5.84 -2.96
C PHE A 276 3.81 -6.97 -2.34
N GLN A 277 4.29 -7.91 -3.16
CA GLN A 277 5.05 -9.11 -2.75
C GLN A 277 6.57 -8.92 -2.75
N SER A 278 7.04 -7.89 -3.48
CA SER A 278 8.46 -7.63 -3.76
C SER A 278 9.36 -7.64 -2.53
N HIS A 279 8.89 -7.12 -1.41
CA HIS A 279 9.71 -6.95 -0.21
C HIS A 279 10.06 -8.26 0.48
N TYR A 280 9.10 -9.18 0.67
CA TYR A 280 9.42 -10.46 1.29
C TYR A 280 10.08 -11.42 0.30
N ASP A 281 9.78 -11.30 -1.01
CA ASP A 281 10.51 -12.05 -2.05
C ASP A 281 11.99 -11.65 -2.06
N ALA A 282 12.28 -10.35 -1.93
CA ALA A 282 13.65 -9.86 -1.78
C ALA A 282 14.33 -10.37 -0.50
N ALA A 283 13.58 -10.49 0.61
CA ALA A 283 14.11 -11.09 1.83
C ALA A 283 14.44 -12.58 1.65
N CYS A 284 13.54 -13.35 1.02
CA CYS A 284 13.78 -14.75 0.68
C CYS A 284 15.02 -14.90 -0.21
N ASP A 285 15.10 -14.13 -1.28
CA ASP A 285 16.22 -14.17 -2.23
C ASP A 285 17.56 -13.85 -1.58
N LEU A 286 17.60 -12.83 -0.72
CA LEU A 286 18.81 -12.47 0.02
C LEU A 286 19.26 -13.61 0.92
N LEU A 287 18.34 -14.24 1.67
CA LEU A 287 18.66 -15.36 2.56
C LEU A 287 19.18 -16.58 1.78
N ILE A 288 18.45 -17.02 0.76
CA ILE A 288 18.79 -18.21 -0.06
C ILE A 288 20.16 -18.04 -0.71
N ASN A 289 20.41 -16.85 -1.28
CA ASN A 289 21.57 -16.61 -2.13
C ASN A 289 22.68 -15.80 -1.44
N THR A 290 22.65 -15.69 -0.10
CA THR A 290 23.63 -14.88 0.66
C THR A 290 25.07 -15.22 0.28
N SER A 291 25.42 -16.50 0.27
CA SER A 291 26.77 -16.97 -0.09
C SER A 291 27.14 -16.59 -1.52
N HIS A 292 26.22 -16.80 -2.47
CA HIS A 292 26.41 -16.45 -3.88
C HIS A 292 26.65 -14.95 -4.07
N TYR A 293 25.91 -14.09 -3.35
CA TYR A 293 26.13 -12.64 -3.41
C TYR A 293 27.47 -12.22 -2.82
N ILE A 294 27.87 -12.82 -1.69
CA ILE A 294 29.16 -12.54 -1.06
C ILE A 294 30.31 -12.91 -2.02
N ASP A 295 30.27 -14.10 -2.62
CA ASP A 295 31.32 -14.58 -3.52
C ASP A 295 31.34 -13.80 -4.83
N TYR A 296 30.18 -13.49 -5.40
CA TYR A 296 30.08 -12.59 -6.54
C TYR A 296 30.73 -11.23 -6.27
N LEU A 297 30.49 -10.61 -5.10
CA LEU A 297 31.08 -9.32 -4.77
C LEU A 297 32.60 -9.40 -4.67
N LYS A 298 33.17 -10.49 -4.12
CA LYS A 298 34.63 -10.70 -4.07
C LYS A 298 35.22 -10.76 -5.47
N ASP A 299 34.67 -11.59 -6.35
CA ASP A 299 35.16 -11.73 -7.72
C ASP A 299 34.97 -10.45 -8.53
N TYR A 300 33.84 -9.78 -8.34
CA TYR A 300 33.52 -8.53 -9.04
C TYR A 300 34.45 -7.40 -8.64
N LYS A 301 34.87 -7.35 -7.36
CA LYS A 301 35.90 -6.40 -6.90
C LYS A 301 37.23 -6.66 -7.60
N ASP A 302 37.68 -7.91 -7.65
CA ASP A 302 39.00 -8.25 -8.19
C ASP A 302 39.08 -8.05 -9.71
N LYS A 303 37.92 -8.03 -10.39
CA LYS A 303 37.82 -7.66 -11.82
C LYS A 303 38.03 -6.16 -12.09
N LYS A 304 37.90 -5.29 -11.09
CA LYS A 304 38.04 -3.82 -11.28
C LYS A 304 39.49 -3.40 -11.32
N ASP A 305 39.81 -2.39 -12.11
CA ASP A 305 41.17 -1.84 -12.23
C ASP A 305 41.79 -1.42 -10.88
N ASN A 306 40.96 -0.92 -9.96
CA ASN A 306 41.43 -0.48 -8.63
C ASN A 306 41.28 -1.55 -7.54
N CYS A 307 40.70 -2.72 -7.85
CA CYS A 307 40.40 -3.79 -6.91
C CYS A 307 39.73 -3.31 -5.60
N THR A 308 38.81 -2.33 -5.68
CA THR A 308 38.11 -1.79 -4.49
C THR A 308 36.59 -1.87 -4.64
N TYR A 309 35.91 -2.00 -3.49
CA TYR A 309 34.46 -1.89 -3.42
C TYR A 309 34.01 -0.43 -3.55
N THR A 310 32.90 -0.20 -4.25
CA THR A 310 32.15 1.04 -4.09
C THR A 310 31.49 1.07 -2.71
N ASN A 311 31.05 2.25 -2.25
CA ASN A 311 30.36 2.34 -0.95
C ASN A 311 29.07 1.49 -0.92
N MET A 312 28.33 1.41 -2.03
CA MET A 312 27.12 0.58 -2.10
C MET A 312 27.46 -0.91 -2.05
N GLU A 313 28.46 -1.38 -2.81
CA GLU A 313 28.91 -2.78 -2.76
C GLU A 313 29.41 -3.17 -1.37
N TYR A 314 30.17 -2.28 -0.72
CA TYR A 314 30.68 -2.54 0.62
C TYR A 314 29.55 -2.58 1.66
N ASN A 315 28.57 -1.66 1.57
CA ASN A 315 27.40 -1.72 2.43
C ASN A 315 26.54 -2.96 2.17
N PHE A 316 26.44 -3.39 0.90
CA PHE A 316 25.73 -4.61 0.56
C PHE A 316 26.42 -5.83 1.19
N LEU A 317 27.75 -5.93 1.04
CA LEU A 317 28.55 -6.97 1.68
C LEU A 317 28.41 -6.96 3.20
N LEU A 318 28.50 -5.79 3.83
CA LEU A 318 28.35 -5.66 5.29
C LEU A 318 26.97 -6.13 5.76
N GLY A 319 25.90 -5.71 5.07
CA GLY A 319 24.55 -6.11 5.47
C GLY A 319 24.29 -7.60 5.27
N LEU A 320 24.85 -8.22 4.22
CA LEU A 320 24.78 -9.68 4.01
C LEU A 320 25.50 -10.49 5.10
N GLN A 321 26.34 -9.85 5.92
CA GLN A 321 27.13 -10.49 6.98
C GLN A 321 26.68 -10.07 8.37
N ASP A 322 25.75 -9.12 8.49
CA ASP A 322 25.28 -8.58 9.75
C ASP A 322 24.16 -9.45 10.32
N ILE A 323 24.40 -10.09 11.47
CA ILE A 323 23.47 -11.03 12.09
C ILE A 323 22.10 -10.37 12.38
N PRO A 324 22.02 -9.18 13.00
CA PRO A 324 20.73 -8.53 13.22
C PRO A 324 19.96 -8.23 11.93
N ILE A 325 20.64 -7.83 10.85
CA ILE A 325 19.98 -7.67 9.53
C ILE A 325 19.44 -9.01 9.02
N ILE A 326 20.21 -10.09 9.14
CA ILE A 326 19.78 -11.43 8.74
C ILE A 326 18.56 -11.88 9.56
N GLU A 327 18.55 -11.62 10.87
CA GLU A 327 17.40 -11.92 11.75
C GLU A 327 16.13 -11.16 11.33
N GLU A 328 16.25 -9.87 10.97
CA GLU A 328 15.13 -9.10 10.41
C GLU A 328 14.63 -9.68 9.09
N LEU A 329 15.54 -10.08 8.19
CA LEU A 329 15.18 -10.73 6.93
C LEU A 329 14.46 -12.07 7.17
N CYS A 330 14.92 -12.88 8.13
CA CYS A 330 14.27 -14.13 8.51
C CYS A 330 12.82 -13.89 8.95
N GLY A 331 12.59 -12.89 9.82
CA GLY A 331 11.23 -12.55 10.26
C GLY A 331 10.31 -12.13 9.10
N LEU A 332 10.83 -11.31 8.18
CA LEU A 332 10.08 -10.86 7.00
C LEU A 332 9.81 -12.00 6.01
N ALA A 333 10.80 -12.86 5.80
CA ALA A 333 10.68 -14.00 4.90
C ALA A 333 9.71 -15.04 5.46
N LEU A 334 9.78 -15.37 6.75
CA LEU A 334 8.82 -16.26 7.42
C LEU A 334 7.39 -15.72 7.34
N TYR A 335 7.18 -14.42 7.56
CA TYR A 335 5.87 -13.80 7.37
C TYR A 335 5.39 -13.89 5.91
N GLY A 336 6.29 -13.60 4.96
CA GLY A 336 6.04 -13.72 3.53
C GLY A 336 5.55 -15.12 3.16
N GLN A 337 6.29 -16.13 3.60
CA GLN A 337 6.06 -17.53 3.33
C GLN A 337 4.79 -18.08 4.03
N ALA A 338 4.56 -17.73 5.31
CA ALA A 338 3.50 -18.34 6.12
C ALA A 338 2.14 -17.66 5.93
N VAL A 339 2.16 -16.34 5.68
CA VAL A 339 0.95 -15.51 5.66
C VAL A 339 0.77 -14.84 4.32
N SER A 340 1.76 -14.07 3.85
CA SER A 340 1.54 -13.17 2.73
C SER A 340 1.29 -13.90 1.41
N VAL A 341 2.04 -14.96 1.11
CA VAL A 341 1.86 -15.76 -0.11
C VAL A 341 0.46 -16.37 -0.16
N SER A 342 0.02 -17.02 0.92
CA SER A 342 -1.33 -17.61 1.01
C SER A 342 -2.43 -16.57 0.95
N TYR A 343 -2.25 -15.47 1.66
CA TYR A 343 -3.18 -14.36 1.65
C TYR A 343 -3.32 -13.74 0.24
N MET A 344 -2.21 -13.55 -0.47
CA MET A 344 -2.21 -13.07 -1.84
C MET A 344 -2.81 -14.10 -2.80
N ARG A 345 -2.57 -15.39 -2.60
CA ARG A 345 -3.19 -16.44 -3.42
C ARG A 345 -4.72 -16.40 -3.31
N VAL A 346 -5.25 -16.25 -2.10
CA VAL A 346 -6.70 -16.14 -1.88
C VAL A 346 -7.27 -14.86 -2.50
N ILE A 347 -6.55 -13.73 -2.43
CA ILE A 347 -7.00 -12.45 -2.97
C ILE A 347 -6.89 -12.37 -4.50
N GLN A 348 -5.80 -12.87 -5.07
CA GLN A 348 -5.50 -12.77 -6.51
C GLN A 348 -6.19 -13.86 -7.34
N HIS A 349 -6.58 -14.99 -6.75
CA HIS A 349 -7.13 -16.13 -7.48
C HIS A 349 -8.53 -16.59 -7.03
N PRO A 350 -9.57 -16.28 -7.84
CA PRO A 350 -10.76 -17.12 -7.94
C PRO A 350 -10.56 -18.36 -8.87
N MET A 351 -9.33 -18.71 -9.30
CA MET A 351 -9.12 -19.53 -10.51
C MET A 351 -8.19 -20.77 -10.44
N TRP A 352 -7.71 -21.22 -9.28
CA TRP A 352 -6.86 -22.46 -9.19
C TRP A 352 -7.46 -23.62 -8.40
N VAL A 353 -8.66 -23.49 -7.83
CA VAL A 353 -9.36 -24.66 -7.31
C VAL A 353 -10.00 -25.39 -8.49
N ILE A 354 -9.32 -26.43 -8.97
CA ILE A 354 -9.68 -27.30 -10.12
C ILE A 354 -11.07 -27.97 -9.97
N TRP A 355 -11.84 -27.71 -8.92
CA TRP A 355 -13.12 -28.38 -8.65
C TRP A 355 -14.28 -27.51 -8.16
N HIS A 356 -14.20 -26.18 -8.29
CA HIS A 356 -15.38 -25.33 -8.03
C HIS A 356 -15.69 -24.39 -9.21
N PRO A 357 -16.96 -24.32 -9.65
CA PRO A 357 -17.37 -23.37 -10.67
C PRO A 357 -17.10 -21.94 -10.18
N MET A 358 -16.75 -21.05 -11.12
CA MET A 358 -16.46 -19.62 -10.94
C MET A 358 -17.32 -18.99 -9.84
N HIS A 359 -16.79 -18.88 -8.63
CA HIS A 359 -17.30 -17.97 -7.62
C HIS A 359 -16.26 -16.87 -7.46
N GLU A 360 -16.58 -15.69 -7.97
CA GLU A 360 -15.81 -14.46 -7.75
C GLU A 360 -15.74 -14.21 -6.24
N VAL A 361 -14.55 -14.39 -5.65
CA VAL A 361 -14.30 -14.05 -4.24
C VAL A 361 -14.45 -12.53 -4.13
N ASN A 362 -15.49 -12.07 -3.43
CA ASN A 362 -15.69 -10.65 -3.16
C ASN A 362 -15.19 -10.28 -1.75
N ALA A 363 -15.14 -8.99 -1.46
CA ALA A 363 -14.55 -8.52 -0.20
C ALA A 363 -15.28 -8.99 1.07
N LEU A 364 -16.56 -9.36 0.97
CA LEU A 364 -17.36 -9.92 2.07
C LEU A 364 -16.94 -11.37 2.38
N ASP A 365 -16.50 -12.10 1.37
CA ASP A 365 -16.01 -13.49 1.51
C ASP A 365 -14.64 -13.52 2.20
N LEU A 366 -13.94 -12.37 2.28
CA LEU A 366 -12.62 -12.27 2.88
C LEU A 366 -12.63 -12.21 4.42
N CYS A 367 -13.80 -12.04 5.05
CA CYS A 367 -13.88 -11.96 6.51
C CYS A 367 -13.34 -13.25 7.18
N GLY A 368 -13.63 -14.41 6.59
CA GLY A 368 -13.11 -15.69 7.06
C GLY A 368 -11.59 -15.76 7.02
N ILE A 369 -10.97 -15.38 5.90
CA ILE A 369 -9.50 -15.41 5.76
C ILE A 369 -8.83 -14.36 6.66
N HIS A 370 -9.42 -13.17 6.85
CA HIS A 370 -8.87 -12.16 7.78
C HIS A 370 -8.91 -12.65 9.23
N SER A 371 -9.98 -13.33 9.61
CA SER A 371 -10.11 -13.94 10.95
C SER A 371 -9.08 -15.07 11.14
N GLN A 372 -8.86 -15.90 10.11
CA GLN A 372 -7.85 -16.95 10.13
C GLN A 372 -6.43 -16.39 10.23
N VAL A 373 -6.09 -15.38 9.43
CA VAL A 373 -4.80 -14.68 9.50
C VAL A 373 -4.58 -14.09 10.90
N SER A 374 -5.60 -13.41 11.44
CA SER A 374 -5.51 -12.81 12.78
C SER A 374 -5.32 -13.87 13.88
N ALA A 375 -6.08 -14.96 13.82
CA ALA A 375 -5.95 -16.08 14.75
C ALA A 375 -4.59 -16.79 14.63
N PHE A 376 -4.08 -16.94 13.41
CA PHE A 376 -2.77 -17.51 13.13
C PHE A 376 -1.65 -16.63 13.70
N LEU A 377 -1.66 -15.33 13.42
CA LEU A 377 -0.68 -14.39 13.95
C LEU A 377 -0.72 -14.34 15.49
N ALA A 378 -1.91 -14.44 16.10
CA ALA A 378 -2.03 -14.52 17.55
C ALA A 378 -1.40 -15.80 18.13
N LYS A 379 -1.52 -16.94 17.43
CA LYS A 379 -0.84 -18.19 17.81
C LYS A 379 0.68 -18.06 17.69
N VAL A 380 1.17 -17.52 16.58
CA VAL A 380 2.61 -17.29 16.37
C VAL A 380 3.17 -16.31 17.40
N ALA A 381 2.43 -15.26 17.76
CA ALA A 381 2.84 -14.33 18.80
C ALA A 381 2.88 -14.96 20.20
N ALA A 382 2.01 -15.93 20.48
CA ALA A 382 2.00 -16.67 21.73
C ALA A 382 3.09 -17.74 21.79
N ASP A 383 3.40 -18.37 20.65
CA ASP A 383 4.40 -19.42 20.51
C ASP A 383 5.12 -19.34 19.15
N PRO A 384 6.24 -18.59 19.06
CA PRO A 384 7.01 -18.46 17.83
C PRO A 384 7.62 -19.78 17.34
N GLU A 385 7.81 -20.77 18.22
CA GLU A 385 8.38 -22.09 17.87
C GLU A 385 7.53 -22.82 16.84
N ILE A 386 6.24 -22.47 16.73
CA ILE A 386 5.37 -22.96 15.66
C ILE A 386 6.00 -22.72 14.28
N LEU A 387 6.64 -21.57 14.05
CA LEU A 387 7.31 -21.27 12.78
C LEU A 387 8.78 -21.73 12.70
N LEU A 388 9.42 -21.96 13.85
CA LEU A 388 10.87 -22.17 13.94
C LEU A 388 11.27 -23.64 14.17
N SER A 389 10.34 -24.47 14.63
CA SER A 389 10.66 -25.85 14.98
C SER A 389 10.91 -26.70 13.71
N PRO A 390 12.02 -27.48 13.69
CA PRO A 390 12.39 -28.31 12.55
C PRO A 390 11.49 -29.54 12.37
N THR A 391 10.55 -29.77 13.29
CA THR A 391 9.63 -30.91 13.28
C THR A 391 8.22 -30.53 12.83
N THR A 392 7.99 -29.27 12.48
CA THR A 392 6.64 -28.77 12.29
C THR A 392 6.08 -29.11 10.91
N ASP A 393 4.84 -29.60 10.88
CA ASP A 393 4.13 -29.99 9.66
C ASP A 393 3.73 -28.74 8.87
N PHE A 394 4.28 -28.60 7.66
CA PHE A 394 4.03 -27.48 6.75
C PHE A 394 2.53 -27.27 6.47
N MET A 395 1.71 -28.32 6.50
CA MET A 395 0.25 -28.22 6.30
C MET A 395 -0.47 -27.44 7.40
N THR A 396 0.14 -27.34 8.59
CA THR A 396 -0.43 -26.64 9.76
C THR A 396 0.06 -25.19 9.92
N LEU A 397 1.04 -24.78 9.11
CA LEU A 397 1.81 -23.53 9.29
C LEU A 397 1.53 -22.44 8.28
N ILE A 398 0.73 -22.76 7.28
CA ILE A 398 0.43 -21.87 6.18
C ILE A 398 -1.08 -21.62 6.21
N VAL A 399 -1.48 -20.35 6.08
CA VAL A 399 -2.89 -19.94 6.25
C VAL A 399 -3.84 -20.72 5.32
N ASP A 400 -3.40 -21.10 4.12
CA ASP A 400 -4.19 -21.88 3.16
C ASP A 400 -3.86 -23.39 3.11
N GLY A 401 -2.97 -23.88 3.99
CA GLY A 401 -2.58 -25.29 4.09
C GLY A 401 -1.88 -25.85 2.85
N GLN A 402 -1.27 -24.98 2.02
CA GLN A 402 -0.52 -25.37 0.82
C GLN A 402 0.98 -25.46 1.11
N HIS A 403 1.80 -25.87 0.13
CA HIS A 403 3.26 -25.85 0.27
C HIS A 403 3.84 -24.43 0.32
N TRP A 404 4.96 -24.26 1.04
CA TRP A 404 5.79 -23.06 1.03
C TRP A 404 6.20 -22.69 -0.39
N ALA A 405 6.25 -21.39 -0.72
CA ALA A 405 6.72 -20.94 -2.03
C ALA A 405 8.24 -21.09 -2.17
N HIS A 406 8.96 -20.85 -1.07
CA HIS A 406 10.41 -21.00 -0.94
C HIS A 406 10.74 -21.87 0.28
N PRO A 407 10.54 -23.19 0.22
CA PRO A 407 10.86 -24.08 1.34
C PRO A 407 12.33 -23.99 1.78
N GLU A 408 13.24 -23.65 0.88
CA GLU A 408 14.68 -23.43 1.13
C GLU A 408 15.00 -22.27 2.10
N VAL A 409 14.04 -21.37 2.37
CA VAL A 409 14.18 -20.32 3.39
C VAL A 409 13.91 -20.88 4.79
N VAL A 410 13.10 -21.95 4.86
CA VAL A 410 12.58 -22.51 6.11
C VAL A 410 13.39 -23.73 6.55
N PHE A 411 13.90 -24.54 5.61
CA PHE A 411 14.55 -25.83 5.86
C PHE A 411 16.03 -25.88 5.47
#